data_AF-A0A527YPU1-F1
#
_entry.id   AF-A0A527YPU1-F1
#
_cell.length_a   1.000
_cell.length_b   1.000
_cell.length_c   1.000
_cell.angle_alpha   90.00
_cell.angle_beta   90.00
_cell.angle_gamma   90.00
#
_symmetry.space_group_name_H-M   'P 1'
#
loop_
_entity.id
_entity.type
_entity.pdbx_description
1 polymer ?
#
loop_
_entity_poly.entity_id
_entity_poly.type
_entity_poly.pdbx_seq_one_letter_code
_entity_poly.pdbx_strand_id
1 'polypeptide(L)'
;RMAELLGEEPGETVGYAMRMENRTSARTRILVVTEGVLSRMILDDPELPGVSAVFFDEFHERSLDGDFGLALALDVQGALRPDLRLLVMSATLDGARVAD
;
A
#
# COMPACT_ATOMS: atom_id res chain seq x y z
N ARG A 1 6.55 -10.72 -11.66
CA ARG A 1 7.80 -10.88 -10.88
C ARG A 1 7.62 -11.40 -9.46
N MET A 2 6.87 -10.74 -8.55
CA MET A 2 6.76 -11.21 -7.15
C MET A 2 6.14 -12.61 -7.03
N ALA A 3 5.02 -12.87 -7.72
CA ALA A 3 4.41 -14.21 -7.75
C ALA A 3 5.35 -15.26 -8.38
N GLU A 4 6.05 -14.91 -9.46
CA GLU A 4 7.06 -15.78 -10.10
C GLU A 4 8.18 -16.21 -9.15
N LEU A 5 8.64 -15.32 -8.25
CA LEU A 5 9.67 -15.66 -7.24
C LEU A 5 9.18 -16.74 -6.26
N LEU A 6 7.87 -16.89 -6.11
CA LEU A 6 7.22 -17.96 -5.33
C LEU A 6 6.84 -19.17 -6.19
N GLY A 7 7.02 -19.11 -7.51
CA GLY A 7 6.53 -20.13 -8.44
C GLY A 7 5.01 -20.16 -8.57
N GLU A 8 4.34 -19.05 -8.26
CA GLU A 8 2.88 -18.91 -8.28
C GLU A 8 2.42 -17.97 -9.42
N GLU A 9 1.15 -18.10 -9.80
CA GLU A 9 0.46 -17.13 -10.66
C GLU A 9 -0.03 -15.92 -9.83
N PRO A 10 -0.12 -14.71 -10.41
CA PRO A 10 -0.73 -13.57 -9.75
C PRO A 10 -2.19 -13.83 -9.33
N GLY A 11 -2.54 -13.44 -8.12
CA GLY A 11 -3.84 -13.70 -7.49
C GLY A 11 -3.83 -14.84 -6.48
N GLU A 12 -2.72 -15.57 -6.37
CA GLU A 12 -2.47 -16.52 -5.27
C GLU A 12 -2.00 -15.79 -4.01
N THR A 13 -0.79 -16.07 -3.48
CA THR A 13 -0.24 -15.40 -2.30
C THR A 13 0.03 -13.92 -2.58
N VAL A 14 0.46 -13.61 -3.82
CA VAL A 14 0.66 -12.24 -4.30
C VAL A 14 -0.44 -11.88 -5.30
N GLY A 15 -1.28 -10.91 -4.94
CA GLY A 15 -2.32 -10.36 -5.80
C GLY A 15 -2.05 -8.90 -6.16
N TYR A 16 -2.86 -8.36 -7.06
CA TYR A 16 -2.85 -6.93 -7.38
C TYR A 16 -4.24 -6.38 -7.62
N ALA A 17 -4.41 -5.09 -7.36
CA ALA A 17 -5.60 -4.34 -7.70
C ALA A 17 -5.22 -2.99 -8.34
N MET A 18 -5.72 -2.80 -9.55
CA MET A 18 -5.59 -1.59 -10.35
C MET A 18 -6.99 -1.19 -10.83
N ARG A 19 -7.14 0.03 -11.37
CA ARG A 19 -8.45 0.61 -11.73
C ARG A 19 -9.37 -0.32 -12.54
N MET A 20 -8.81 -1.05 -13.51
CA MET A 20 -9.59 -1.89 -14.45
C MET A 20 -9.31 -3.39 -14.27
N GLU A 21 -8.43 -3.76 -13.35
CA GLU A 21 -8.02 -5.14 -13.18
C GLU A 21 -7.78 -5.47 -11.72
N ASN A 22 -8.38 -6.55 -11.25
CA ASN A 22 -8.20 -7.07 -9.92
C ASN A 22 -7.93 -8.57 -10.00
N ARG A 23 -6.78 -8.99 -9.49
CA ARG A 23 -6.44 -10.40 -9.31
C ARG A 23 -6.07 -10.64 -7.87
N THR A 24 -7.08 -11.05 -7.12
CA THR A 24 -6.99 -11.39 -5.70
C THR A 24 -7.79 -12.66 -5.40
N SER A 25 -7.45 -13.32 -4.30
CA SER A 25 -8.19 -14.47 -3.79
C SER A 25 -8.13 -14.51 -2.26
N ALA A 26 -8.84 -15.46 -1.65
CA ALA A 26 -8.71 -15.72 -0.22
C ALA A 26 -7.29 -16.13 0.22
N ARG A 27 -6.43 -16.55 -0.73
CA ARG A 27 -5.02 -16.85 -0.45
C ARG A 27 -4.13 -15.61 -0.43
N THR A 28 -4.56 -14.49 -1.01
CA THR A 28 -3.74 -13.28 -1.12
C THR A 28 -3.33 -12.76 0.25
N ARG A 29 -2.01 -12.57 0.42
CA ARG A 29 -1.37 -12.01 1.62
C ARG A 29 -0.60 -10.73 1.31
N ILE A 30 -0.12 -10.59 0.08
CA ILE A 30 0.50 -9.37 -0.42
C ILE A 30 -0.38 -8.85 -1.54
N LEU A 31 -0.91 -7.63 -1.35
CA LEU A 31 -1.72 -6.95 -2.35
C LEU A 31 -0.95 -5.75 -2.89
N VAL A 32 -0.57 -5.81 -4.17
CA VAL A 32 0.06 -4.69 -4.86
C VAL A 32 -1.03 -3.79 -5.43
N VAL A 33 -1.04 -2.52 -5.08
CA VAL A 33 -2.05 -1.57 -5.54
C VAL A 33 -1.39 -0.33 -6.12
N THR A 34 -2.10 0.37 -7.00
CA THR A 34 -1.73 1.75 -7.36
C THR A 34 -2.16 2.70 -6.24
N GLU A 35 -1.54 3.87 -6.16
CA GLU A 35 -1.77 4.88 -5.12
C GLU A 35 -3.23 5.34 -5.08
N GLY A 36 -3.84 5.51 -6.26
CA GLY A 36 -5.27 5.84 -6.36
C GLY A 36 -6.20 4.73 -5.85
N VAL A 37 -5.81 3.45 -6.00
CA VAL A 37 -6.57 2.32 -5.45
C VAL A 37 -6.41 2.27 -3.93
N LEU A 38 -5.20 2.47 -3.41
CA LEU A 38 -4.95 2.57 -1.96
C LEU A 38 -5.77 3.68 -1.32
N SER A 39 -5.72 4.89 -1.88
CA SER A 39 -6.48 6.04 -1.38
C SER A 39 -7.97 5.74 -1.34
N ARG A 40 -8.51 5.08 -2.37
CA ARG A 40 -9.91 4.68 -2.40
C ARG A 40 -10.24 3.61 -1.36
N MET A 41 -9.37 2.61 -1.16
CA MET A 41 -9.55 1.61 -0.11
C MET A 41 -9.65 2.26 1.28
N ILE A 42 -8.77 3.23 1.56
CA ILE A 42 -8.78 3.96 2.85
C ILE A 42 -10.05 4.81 3.01
N LEU A 43 -10.49 5.50 1.95
CA LEU A 43 -11.70 6.33 1.99
C LEU A 43 -12.99 5.51 2.09
N ASP A 44 -13.03 4.33 1.46
CA ASP A 44 -14.17 3.42 1.48
C ASP A 44 -14.30 2.72 2.84
N ASP A 45 -13.18 2.27 3.44
CA ASP A 45 -13.13 1.69 4.78
C ASP A 45 -11.79 2.02 5.50
N PRO A 46 -11.78 3.04 6.37
CA PRO A 46 -10.59 3.42 7.13
C PRO A 46 -10.11 2.36 8.11
N GLU A 47 -10.94 1.38 8.49
CA GLU A 47 -10.50 0.29 9.35
C GLU A 47 -9.53 -0.65 8.63
N LEU A 48 -9.44 -0.63 7.29
CA LEU A 48 -8.59 -1.49 6.48
C LEU A 48 -8.56 -2.95 7.01
N PRO A 49 -9.71 -3.65 7.04
CA PRO A 49 -9.83 -4.94 7.70
C PRO A 49 -8.88 -5.97 7.08
N GLY A 50 -8.14 -6.67 7.94
CA GLY A 50 -7.15 -7.67 7.52
C GLY A 50 -5.81 -7.09 7.04
N VAL A 51 -5.67 -5.76 6.96
CA VAL A 51 -4.40 -5.11 6.65
C VAL A 51 -3.63 -4.84 7.95
N SER A 52 -2.40 -5.36 8.00
CA SER A 52 -1.48 -5.15 9.13
C SER A 52 -0.42 -4.08 8.83
N ALA A 53 -0.11 -3.86 7.55
CA ALA A 53 0.88 -2.89 7.13
C ALA A 53 0.59 -2.35 5.73
N VAL A 54 1.01 -1.11 5.47
CA VAL A 54 1.02 -0.47 4.15
C VAL A 54 2.45 -0.08 3.80
N PHE A 55 2.87 -0.45 2.59
CA PHE A 55 4.17 -0.12 2.03
C PHE A 55 3.99 0.92 0.92
N PHE A 56 4.64 2.07 1.05
CA PHE A 56 4.75 3.09 0.02
C PHE A 56 6.09 2.89 -0.70
N ASP A 57 6.05 2.32 -1.89
CA ASP A 57 7.26 2.10 -2.71
C ASP A 57 7.58 3.33 -3.57
N GLU A 58 8.85 3.48 -3.94
CA GLU A 58 9.35 4.55 -4.82
C GLU A 58 8.90 5.97 -4.46
N PHE A 59 8.79 6.29 -3.16
CA PHE A 59 8.26 7.58 -2.68
C PHE A 59 9.08 8.82 -3.09
N HIS A 60 10.25 8.60 -3.71
CA HIS A 60 11.10 9.65 -4.25
C HIS A 60 10.52 10.36 -5.49
N GLU A 61 9.51 9.79 -6.15
CA GLU A 61 8.83 10.42 -7.29
C GLU A 61 7.90 11.58 -6.88
N ARG A 62 7.60 11.73 -5.57
CA ARG A 62 6.72 12.77 -4.99
C ARG A 62 5.47 13.04 -5.82
N SER A 63 4.77 11.95 -6.18
CA SER A 63 3.48 12.06 -6.84
C SER A 63 2.42 12.57 -5.85
N LEU A 64 1.50 13.41 -6.33
CA LEU A 64 0.41 13.94 -5.50
C LEU A 64 -0.47 12.80 -4.93
N ASP A 65 -0.65 11.73 -5.70
CA ASP A 65 -1.42 10.56 -5.28
C ASP A 65 -0.69 9.77 -4.17
N GLY A 66 0.64 9.67 -4.24
CA GLY A 66 1.46 9.03 -3.21
C GLY A 66 1.48 9.82 -1.90
N ASP A 67 1.70 11.13 -1.98
CA ASP A 67 1.66 12.04 -0.82
C ASP A 67 0.26 12.02 -0.16
N PHE A 68 -0.80 12.05 -0.97
CA PHE A 68 -2.18 11.99 -0.47
C PHE A 68 -2.50 10.65 0.21
N GLY A 69 -2.12 9.53 -0.41
CA GLY A 69 -2.29 8.20 0.18
C GLY A 69 -1.55 8.04 1.51
N LEU A 70 -0.33 8.58 1.63
CA LEU A 70 0.43 8.57 2.88
C LEU A 70 -0.25 9.40 3.97
N ALA A 71 -0.71 10.61 3.63
CA ALA A 71 -1.43 11.46 4.58
C ALA A 71 -2.69 10.77 5.14
N LEU A 72 -3.50 10.15 4.27
CA LEU A 72 -4.66 9.36 4.70
C LEU A 72 -4.28 8.21 5.62
N ALA A 73 -3.20 7.48 5.29
CA ALA A 73 -2.76 6.35 6.10
C ALA A 73 -2.24 6.79 7.48
N LEU A 74 -1.55 7.93 7.56
CA LEU A 74 -1.11 8.54 8.82
C LEU A 74 -2.29 8.99 9.69
N ASP A 75 -3.30 9.62 9.09
CA ASP A 75 -4.52 10.02 9.79
C ASP A 75 -5.26 8.80 10.37
N VAL A 76 -5.39 7.74 9.56
CA VAL A 76 -5.98 6.46 10.02
C VAL A 76 -5.18 5.86 11.17
N GLN A 77 -3.84 5.82 11.05
CA GLN A 77 -2.98 5.28 12.10
C GLN A 77 -3.13 6.05 13.42
N GLY A 78 -3.18 7.39 13.36
CA GLY A 78 -3.30 8.26 14.53
C GLY A 78 -4.69 8.25 15.18
N ALA A 79 -5.75 8.10 14.39
CA ALA A 79 -7.12 8.25 14.88
C ALA A 79 -7.85 6.92 15.15
N LEU A 80 -7.54 5.86 14.40
CA LEU A 80 -8.37 4.64 14.37
C LEU A 80 -7.58 3.34 14.51
N ARG A 81 -6.43 3.22 13.81
CA ARG A 81 -5.63 2.00 13.73
C ARG A 81 -4.19 2.23 14.22
N PRO A 82 -3.97 2.47 15.53
CA PRO A 82 -2.62 2.66 16.07
C PRO A 82 -1.72 1.43 15.90
N ASP A 83 -2.29 0.27 15.57
CA ASP A 83 -1.60 -0.98 15.27
C ASP A 83 -1.17 -1.12 13.79
N LEU A 84 -1.71 -0.28 12.90
CA LEU A 84 -1.34 -0.28 11.48
C LEU A 84 0.12 0.15 11.34
N ARG A 85 0.92 -0.63 10.61
CA ARG A 85 2.33 -0.29 10.36
C ARG A 85 2.48 0.38 9.00
N LEU A 86 3.21 1.50 8.95
CA LEU A 86 3.50 2.20 7.70
C LEU A 86 5.00 2.10 7.43
N LEU A 87 5.37 1.72 6.20
CA LEU A 87 6.75 1.78 5.72
C LEU A 87 6.81 2.58 4.43
N VAL A 88 7.66 3.60 4.43
CA VAL A 88 7.97 4.39 3.23
C VAL A 88 9.34 3.94 2.72
N MET A 89 9.39 3.55 1.45
CA MET A 89 10.59 3.10 0.75
C MET A 89 10.96 4.13 -0.31
N SER A 90 12.26 4.44 -0.39
CA SER A 90 12.81 5.41 -1.33
C SER A 90 14.13 4.88 -1.86
N ALA A 91 14.35 5.02 -3.16
CA ALA A 91 15.64 4.77 -3.79
C ALA A 91 16.67 5.88 -3.50
N THR A 92 16.24 7.02 -2.96
CA THR A 92 17.11 8.19 -2.69
C THR A 92 17.29 8.45 -1.20
N LEU A 93 18.51 8.87 -0.83
CA LEU A 93 18.89 9.29 0.53
C LEU A 93 18.16 10.55 1.01
N ASP A 94 17.52 11.31 0.12
CA ASP A 94 16.74 12.52 0.43
C ASP A 94 15.39 12.22 1.15
N GLY A 95 15.07 10.95 1.39
CA GLY A 95 13.91 10.53 2.19
C GLY A 95 13.92 10.99 3.66
N ALA A 96 15.01 11.58 4.13
CA ALA A 96 15.13 12.14 5.49
C ALA A 96 14.06 13.20 5.83
N ARG A 97 13.46 13.87 4.83
CA ARG A 97 12.36 14.82 5.04
C ARG A 97 10.99 14.20 5.33
N VAL A 98 10.84 12.89 5.16
CA VAL A 98 9.58 12.17 5.45
C VAL A 98 9.49 11.73 6.93
N ALA A 99 10.61 11.80 7.65
CA ALA A 99 10.71 11.31 9.03
C ALA A 99 10.49 12.41 10.11
N ASP A 100 10.31 13.67 9.71
CA ASP A 100 10.12 14.84 10.59
C ASP A 100 8.66 15.30 10.67
#